data_AF-A0A2V3IP33-F1
#
_entry.id   AF-A0A2V3IP33-F1
#
_cell.length_a   1.000
_cell.length_b   1.000
_cell.length_c   1.000
_cell.angle_alpha   90.00
_cell.angle_beta   90.00
_cell.angle_gamma   90.00
#
_symmetry.space_group_name_H-M   'P 1'
#
loop_
_entity.id
_entity.type
_entity.pdbx_description
1 polymer ?
#
loop_
_entity_poly.entity_id
_entity_poly.type
_entity_poly.pdbx_seq_one_letter_code
_entity_poly.pdbx_strand_id
1 'polypeptide(L)'
;MVTGIDTTTPVGNWHAELMRRFADSLDANNRLRILADRLKEMVQPTDPKTLRAHKMPKRLVVSIYDLLDFDPELTVQLLARPAELLPVFELAVRALTTGIRQELMLHKHKLAEYLERYFGSRRVSPRGLKAKVVGSVDNVEGIVTRASVARRRLVLSVHYCLITRKFHEKTYRDNSSVISLAVFTKTSEMPCSSYLTKEEGENLHEITLSYSSTALFM
;
A
#
# COMPACT_ATOMS: atom_id res chain seq x y z
N MET A 1 -29.90 0.72 -8.36
CA MET A 1 -29.58 0.30 -9.73
C MET A 1 -28.06 0.37 -9.84
N VAL A 2 -27.40 -0.77 -9.72
CA VAL A 2 -25.94 -0.90 -9.80
C VAL A 2 -25.63 -0.89 -11.30
N THR A 3 -25.06 0.21 -11.81
CA THR A 3 -24.55 0.23 -13.18
C THR A 3 -23.43 -0.79 -13.27
N GLY A 4 -23.63 -1.71 -14.22
CA GLY A 4 -22.81 -2.88 -14.41
C GLY A 4 -21.40 -2.51 -14.85
N ILE A 5 -20.46 -3.27 -14.31
CA ILE A 5 -19.14 -3.49 -14.87
C ILE A 5 -19.35 -4.00 -16.30
N ASP A 6 -18.87 -3.27 -17.30
CA ASP A 6 -18.82 -3.75 -18.68
C ASP A 6 -17.95 -5.02 -18.72
N THR A 7 -18.59 -6.18 -18.87
CA THR A 7 -17.95 -7.49 -18.95
C THR A 7 -17.27 -7.74 -20.31
N THR A 8 -17.19 -6.71 -21.16
CA THR A 8 -16.71 -6.80 -22.55
C THR A 8 -15.25 -6.37 -22.72
N THR A 9 -14.62 -5.74 -21.73
CA THR A 9 -13.18 -5.45 -21.80
C THR A 9 -12.37 -6.69 -21.43
N PRO A 10 -11.39 -7.12 -22.26
CA PRO A 10 -10.55 -8.27 -21.96
C PRO A 10 -9.84 -8.06 -20.60
N VAL A 11 -9.72 -9.11 -19.81
CA VAL A 11 -9.28 -9.11 -18.40
C VAL A 11 -7.94 -8.38 -18.17
N GLY A 12 -7.11 -8.26 -19.20
CA GLY A 12 -5.87 -7.46 -19.18
C GLY A 12 -6.07 -5.94 -19.10
N ASN A 13 -7.23 -5.43 -19.55
CA ASN A 13 -7.52 -3.99 -19.62
C ASN A 13 -8.06 -3.41 -18.31
N TRP A 14 -8.67 -4.23 -17.44
CA TRP A 14 -9.31 -3.74 -16.21
C TRP A 14 -8.31 -3.09 -15.24
N HIS A 15 -7.16 -3.73 -15.03
CA HIS A 15 -6.14 -3.23 -14.12
C HIS A 15 -5.46 -1.96 -14.66
N ALA A 16 -5.27 -1.90 -15.98
CA ALA A 16 -4.74 -0.73 -16.67
C ALA A 16 -5.73 0.44 -16.61
N GLU A 17 -7.03 0.18 -16.78
CA GLU A 17 -8.08 1.19 -16.65
C GLU A 17 -8.17 1.72 -15.22
N LEU A 18 -8.11 0.85 -14.21
CA LEU A 18 -8.05 1.29 -12.81
C LEU A 18 -6.81 2.16 -12.53
N MET A 19 -5.63 1.74 -13.01
CA MET A 19 -4.43 2.57 -12.89
C MET A 19 -4.60 3.93 -13.58
N ARG A 20 -5.21 3.96 -14.77
CA ARG A 20 -5.49 5.19 -15.52
C ARG A 20 -6.41 6.12 -14.71
N ARG A 21 -7.53 5.61 -14.20
CA ARG A 21 -8.47 6.40 -13.37
C ARG A 21 -7.82 6.93 -12.10
N PHE A 22 -6.99 6.12 -11.43
CA PHE A 22 -6.26 6.58 -10.26
C PHE A 22 -5.19 7.61 -10.62
N ALA A 23 -4.50 7.47 -11.75
CA ALA A 23 -3.54 8.46 -12.23
C ALA A 23 -4.24 9.78 -12.58
N ASP A 24 -5.40 9.73 -13.25
CA ASP A 24 -6.22 10.89 -13.57
C ASP A 24 -6.68 11.62 -12.29
N SER A 25 -7.05 10.87 -11.24
CA SER A 25 -7.44 11.43 -9.94
C SER A 25 -6.28 12.21 -9.28
N LEU A 26 -5.05 11.73 -9.45
CA LEU A 26 -3.83 12.30 -8.87
C LEU A 26 -3.14 13.35 -9.76
N ASP A 27 -3.65 13.60 -10.97
CA ASP A 27 -3.04 14.54 -11.90
C ASP A 27 -3.26 16.00 -11.45
N ALA A 28 -2.26 16.85 -11.71
CA ALA A 28 -2.28 18.27 -11.34
C ALA A 28 -3.31 19.09 -12.14
N ASN A 29 -3.79 18.57 -13.26
CA ASN A 29 -4.84 19.18 -14.08
C ASN A 29 -6.25 18.90 -13.55
N ASN A 30 -6.38 18.01 -12.56
CA ASN A 30 -7.65 17.75 -11.91
C ASN A 30 -8.09 19.00 -11.12
N ARG A 31 -9.40 19.27 -11.09
CA ARG A 31 -9.98 20.46 -10.42
C ARG A 31 -9.64 20.50 -8.93
N LEU A 32 -9.45 19.33 -8.33
CA LEU A 32 -9.07 19.14 -6.94
C LEU A 32 -7.54 19.00 -6.82
N ARG A 33 -6.83 20.11 -7.02
CA ARG A 33 -5.35 20.17 -6.95
C ARG A 33 -4.77 19.74 -5.59
N ILE A 34 -5.64 19.59 -4.59
CA ILE A 34 -5.32 19.29 -3.19
C ILE A 34 -4.51 18.00 -3.07
N LEU A 35 -4.90 16.92 -3.75
CA LEU A 35 -4.19 15.64 -3.67
C LEU A 35 -2.82 15.70 -4.36
N ALA A 36 -2.76 16.29 -5.55
CA ALA A 36 -1.52 16.48 -6.29
C ALA A 36 -0.53 17.39 -5.54
N ASP A 37 -1.03 18.45 -4.90
CA ASP A 37 -0.24 19.38 -4.11
C ASP A 37 0.30 18.71 -2.84
N ARG A 38 -0.52 17.91 -2.13
CA ARG A 38 -0.05 17.07 -1.00
C ARG A 38 1.00 16.04 -1.42
N LEU A 39 0.83 15.43 -2.59
CA LEU A 39 1.81 14.49 -3.15
C LEU A 39 3.14 15.21 -3.44
N LYS A 40 3.09 16.40 -4.06
CA LYS A 40 4.27 17.23 -4.30
C LYS A 40 4.94 17.65 -2.99
N GLU A 41 4.17 18.06 -1.98
CA GLU A 41 4.68 18.43 -0.66
C GLU A 41 5.35 17.23 0.04
N MET A 42 4.76 16.03 -0.07
CA MET A 42 5.37 14.80 0.46
C MET A 42 6.72 14.50 -0.20
N VAL A 43 6.81 14.67 -1.52
CA VAL A 43 8.03 14.37 -2.29
C VAL A 43 9.08 15.46 -2.11
N GLN A 44 8.67 16.73 -2.20
CA GLN A 44 9.49 17.92 -2.05
C GLN A 44 8.98 18.71 -0.84
N PRO A 45 9.40 18.35 0.38
CA PRO A 45 9.05 19.12 1.54
C PRO A 45 9.65 20.52 1.38
N THR A 46 8.78 21.54 1.37
CA THR A 46 9.20 22.95 1.32
C THR A 46 9.84 23.38 2.65
N ASP A 47 9.58 22.63 3.72
CA ASP A 47 10.05 22.94 5.07
C ASP A 47 11.54 22.61 5.28
N PRO A 48 12.36 23.57 5.76
CA PRO A 48 13.79 23.37 5.98
C PRO A 48 14.11 22.37 7.09
N LYS A 49 13.18 22.08 8.00
CA LYS A 49 13.36 21.13 9.11
C LYS A 49 13.23 19.68 8.65
N THR A 50 12.29 19.38 7.75
CA THR A 50 12.07 18.04 7.18
C THR A 50 13.12 17.72 6.11
N LEU A 51 13.60 18.72 5.37
CA LEU A 51 14.78 18.61 4.50
C LEU A 51 16.01 18.12 5.26
N ARG A 52 16.31 18.71 6.43
CA ARG A 52 17.44 18.33 7.30
C ARG A 52 17.29 16.94 7.93
N ALA A 53 16.06 16.47 8.12
CA ALA A 53 15.80 15.17 8.72
C ALA A 53 15.94 14.00 7.71
N HIS A 54 16.05 14.29 6.40
CA HIS A 54 16.03 13.30 5.30
C HIS A 54 14.93 12.23 5.44
N LYS A 55 13.87 12.54 6.20
CA LYS A 55 12.84 11.59 6.61
C LYS A 55 11.57 11.95 5.88
N MET A 56 11.42 11.38 4.70
CA MET A 56 10.19 11.53 3.93
C MET A 56 9.02 10.83 4.65
N PRO A 57 7.82 11.43 4.69
CA PRO A 57 6.64 10.71 5.12
C PRO A 57 6.43 9.48 4.22
N LYS A 58 6.22 8.31 4.83
CA LYS A 58 6.04 7.05 4.10
C LYS A 58 4.59 6.82 3.66
N ARG A 59 3.68 7.74 3.97
CA ARG A 59 2.24 7.57 3.76
C ARG A 59 1.61 8.84 3.22
N LEU A 60 0.85 8.70 2.14
CA LEU A 60 0.03 9.76 1.58
C LEU A 60 -1.34 9.73 2.26
N VAL A 61 -1.77 10.88 2.79
CA VAL A 61 -3.11 11.03 3.39
C VAL A 61 -4.07 11.49 2.31
N VAL A 62 -5.04 10.63 2.00
CA VAL A 62 -6.00 10.80 0.90
C VAL A 62 -7.40 10.99 1.49
N SER A 63 -8.08 12.06 1.11
CA SER A 63 -9.46 12.30 1.53
C SER A 63 -10.43 11.49 0.69
N ILE A 64 -11.40 10.84 1.34
CA ILE A 64 -12.43 10.05 0.64
C ILE A 64 -13.37 10.97 -0.16
N TYR A 65 -13.61 12.19 0.34
CA TYR A 65 -14.47 13.16 -0.34
C TYR A 65 -13.90 13.59 -1.69
N ASP A 66 -12.58 13.85 -1.75
CA ASP A 66 -11.92 14.21 -2.99
C ASP A 66 -12.02 13.08 -4.04
N LEU A 67 -11.95 11.83 -3.59
CA LEU A 67 -12.15 10.66 -4.45
C LEU A 67 -13.60 10.54 -4.91
N LEU A 68 -14.56 10.80 -4.00
CA LEU A 68 -16.00 10.74 -4.29
C LEU A 68 -16.43 11.80 -5.31
N ASP A 69 -15.86 13.01 -5.20
CA ASP A 69 -16.12 14.12 -6.13
C ASP A 69 -15.53 13.87 -7.52
N PHE A 70 -14.45 13.08 -7.61
CA PHE A 70 -13.82 12.70 -8.87
C PHE A 70 -14.53 11.52 -9.54
N ASP A 71 -14.56 10.36 -8.88
CA ASP A 71 -15.23 9.15 -9.36
C ASP A 71 -15.96 8.48 -8.19
N PRO A 72 -17.28 8.71 -8.06
CA PRO A 72 -18.05 8.15 -6.96
C PRO A 72 -18.16 6.63 -7.07
N GLU A 73 -18.15 6.07 -8.28
CA GLU A 73 -18.25 4.63 -8.49
C GLU A 73 -16.96 3.94 -8.03
N LEU A 74 -15.81 4.47 -8.45
CA LEU A 74 -14.50 3.99 -8.03
C LEU A 74 -14.34 4.05 -6.51
N THR A 75 -14.81 5.13 -5.88
CA THR A 75 -14.74 5.31 -4.43
C THR A 75 -15.58 4.27 -3.68
N VAL A 76 -16.82 4.04 -4.13
CA VAL A 76 -17.68 3.00 -3.55
C VAL A 76 -17.05 1.61 -3.70
N GLN A 77 -16.45 1.32 -4.86
CA GLN A 77 -15.74 0.07 -5.11
C GLN A 77 -14.49 -0.06 -4.24
N LEU A 78 -13.72 1.02 -4.05
CA LEU A 78 -12.52 1.05 -3.20
C LEU A 78 -12.87 0.72 -1.75
N LEU A 79 -13.97 1.27 -1.24
CA LEU A 79 -14.45 1.01 0.11
C LEU A 79 -15.07 -0.39 0.26
N ALA A 80 -15.60 -0.97 -0.81
CA ALA A 80 -16.17 -2.33 -0.79
C ALA A 80 -15.11 -3.43 -0.97
N ARG A 81 -14.08 -3.19 -1.80
CA ARG A 81 -13.04 -4.16 -2.17
C ARG A 81 -11.63 -3.53 -2.12
N PRO A 82 -11.16 -3.07 -0.95
CA PRO A 82 -9.84 -2.47 -0.77
C PRO A 82 -8.68 -3.40 -1.13
N ALA A 83 -8.82 -4.70 -0.92
CA ALA A 83 -7.74 -5.66 -1.16
C ALA A 83 -7.29 -5.71 -2.63
N GLU A 84 -8.22 -5.48 -3.56
CA GLU A 84 -7.94 -5.48 -5.00
C GLU A 84 -7.50 -4.10 -5.49
N LEU A 85 -8.11 -3.03 -4.98
CA LEU A 85 -7.93 -1.67 -5.50
C LEU A 85 -6.74 -0.93 -4.85
N LEU A 86 -6.48 -1.12 -3.55
CA LEU A 86 -5.36 -0.44 -2.86
C LEU A 86 -3.98 -0.76 -3.48
N PRO A 87 -3.67 -2.01 -3.88
CA PRO A 87 -2.40 -2.28 -4.56
C PRO A 87 -2.26 -1.55 -5.91
N VAL A 88 -3.38 -1.32 -6.61
CA VAL A 88 -3.39 -0.57 -7.88
C VAL A 88 -3.14 0.91 -7.61
N PHE A 89 -3.79 1.44 -6.57
CA PHE A 89 -3.63 2.82 -6.16
C PHE A 89 -2.19 3.10 -5.69
N GLU A 90 -1.61 2.22 -4.87
CA GLU A 90 -0.20 2.33 -4.44
C GLU A 90 0.75 2.34 -5.65
N LEU A 91 0.46 1.55 -6.68
CA LEU A 91 1.27 1.50 -7.89
C LEU A 91 1.14 2.80 -8.71
N ALA A 92 -0.07 3.37 -8.83
CA ALA A 92 -0.30 4.64 -9.51
C ALA A 92 0.41 5.81 -8.78
N VAL A 93 0.29 5.89 -7.45
CA VAL A 93 1.00 6.88 -6.63
C VAL A 93 2.50 6.73 -6.78
N ARG A 94 3.00 5.50 -6.79
CA ARG A 94 4.43 5.22 -6.99
C ARG A 94 4.90 5.69 -8.36
N ALA A 95 4.18 5.37 -9.43
CA ALA A 95 4.54 5.79 -10.79
C ALA A 95 4.67 7.32 -10.90
N LEU A 96 3.70 8.07 -10.37
CA LEU A 96 3.73 9.53 -10.36
C LEU A 96 4.88 10.09 -9.51
N THR A 97 5.09 9.52 -8.31
CA THR A 97 6.17 9.92 -7.42
C THR A 97 7.54 9.71 -8.06
N THR A 98 7.72 8.61 -8.78
CA THR A 98 8.98 8.33 -9.49
C THR A 98 9.24 9.28 -10.64
N GLY A 99 8.19 9.81 -11.28
CA GLY A 99 8.32 10.87 -12.28
C GLY A 99 8.78 12.21 -11.69
N ILE A 100 8.38 12.51 -10.45
CA ILE A 100 8.75 13.75 -9.75
C ILE A 100 10.17 13.67 -9.18
N ARG A 101 10.55 12.53 -8.57
CA ARG A 101 11.88 12.35 -7.98
C ARG A 101 12.40 10.92 -8.18
N GLN A 102 13.35 10.77 -9.10
CA GLN A 102 13.92 9.47 -9.49
C GLN A 102 14.67 8.77 -8.34
N GLU A 103 15.25 9.52 -7.39
CA GLU A 103 15.94 8.96 -6.21
C GLU A 103 15.05 8.06 -5.35
N LEU A 104 13.73 8.26 -5.41
CA LEU A 104 12.75 7.42 -4.69
C LEU A 104 12.60 6.02 -5.28
N MET A 105 13.11 5.76 -6.49
CA MET A 105 13.18 4.40 -7.03
C MET A 105 14.17 3.52 -6.27
N LEU A 106 15.26 4.10 -5.74
CA LEU A 106 16.35 3.36 -5.09
C LEU A 106 15.94 2.83 -3.72
N HIS A 107 15.20 3.64 -2.98
CA HIS A 107 14.62 3.22 -1.72
C HIS A 107 13.25 2.61 -2.02
N LYS A 108 13.12 1.28 -1.97
CA LYS A 108 11.86 0.51 -2.05
C LYS A 108 10.88 0.84 -0.90
N HIS A 109 10.65 2.12 -0.63
CA HIS A 109 9.69 2.61 0.35
C HIS A 109 8.29 2.36 -0.20
N LYS A 110 7.55 1.50 0.50
CA LYS A 110 6.12 1.38 0.28
C LYS A 110 5.48 2.69 0.71
N LEU A 111 5.01 3.45 -0.27
CA LEU A 111 4.07 4.53 -0.03
C LEU A 111 2.75 3.85 0.31
N ALA A 112 2.39 3.82 1.58
CA ALA A 112 1.09 3.29 1.97
C ALA A 112 0.09 4.45 2.01
N GLU A 113 -1.03 4.35 1.33
CA GLU A 113 -2.08 5.35 1.47
C GLU A 113 -2.79 5.21 2.82
N TYR A 114 -3.23 6.34 3.34
CA TYR A 114 -4.11 6.42 4.48
C TYR A 114 -5.37 7.18 4.07
N LEU A 115 -6.52 6.52 4.16
CA LEU A 115 -7.82 7.16 3.96
C LEU A 115 -8.15 8.00 5.19
N GLU A 116 -8.54 9.26 4.97
CA GLU A 116 -8.91 10.18 6.06
C GLU A 116 -10.14 9.72 6.85
N ARG A 117 -10.27 10.33 8.04
CA ARG A 117 -11.10 9.91 9.18
C ARG A 117 -12.62 9.97 8.99
N TYR A 118 -13.13 10.42 7.83
CA TYR A 118 -14.55 10.71 7.65
C TYR A 118 -15.21 9.72 6.68
N PHE A 119 -15.81 8.67 7.25
CA PHE A 119 -16.44 7.56 6.50
C PHE A 119 -17.98 7.66 6.45
N GLY A 120 -18.57 8.78 6.87
CA GLY A 120 -20.01 9.01 6.81
C GLY A 120 -20.84 7.85 7.38
N SER A 121 -21.59 7.17 6.50
CA SER A 121 -22.48 6.04 6.82
C SER A 121 -21.77 4.74 7.16
N ARG A 122 -20.45 4.62 6.94
CA ARG A 122 -19.63 3.43 7.26
C ARG A 122 -18.96 3.51 8.65
N ARG A 123 -19.53 4.32 9.54
CA ARG A 123 -19.13 4.37 10.95
C ARG A 123 -19.78 3.21 11.70
N VAL A 124 -18.96 2.38 12.31
CA VAL A 124 -19.41 1.20 13.07
C VAL A 124 -18.85 1.25 14.49
N SER A 125 -19.66 0.82 15.46
CA SER A 125 -19.14 0.55 16.80
C SER A 125 -18.40 -0.79 16.82
N PRO A 126 -17.49 -1.03 17.78
CA PRO A 126 -16.84 -2.33 17.94
C PRO A 126 -17.85 -3.50 18.07
N ARG A 127 -19.04 -3.24 18.62
CA ARG A 127 -20.16 -4.22 18.70
C ARG A 127 -20.86 -4.45 17.34
N GLY A 128 -20.72 -3.51 16.43
CA GLY A 128 -21.27 -3.52 15.07
C GLY A 128 -20.36 -4.18 14.02
N LEU A 129 -19.12 -4.55 14.38
CA LEU A 129 -18.20 -5.31 13.53
C LEU A 129 -18.69 -6.76 13.36
N LYS A 130 -19.69 -6.92 12.50
CA LYS A 130 -20.30 -8.22 12.15
C LYS A 130 -19.70 -8.75 10.84
N ALA A 131 -19.97 -10.00 10.51
CA ALA A 131 -19.52 -10.62 9.24
C ALA A 131 -19.85 -9.82 7.96
N LYS A 132 -20.86 -8.92 8.02
CA LYS A 132 -21.26 -8.05 6.90
C LYS A 132 -20.21 -7.03 6.48
N VAL A 133 -19.32 -6.62 7.38
CA VAL A 133 -18.28 -5.60 7.11
C VAL A 133 -16.89 -6.23 6.88
N VAL A 134 -16.84 -7.56 6.72
CA VAL A 134 -15.59 -8.27 6.45
C VAL A 134 -15.17 -7.99 5.01
N GLY A 135 -13.92 -7.56 4.85
CA GLY A 135 -13.34 -7.27 3.53
C GLY A 135 -13.64 -5.87 3.00
N SER A 136 -14.43 -5.06 3.72
CA SER A 136 -14.66 -3.64 3.40
C SER A 136 -13.80 -2.70 4.27
N VAL A 137 -13.70 -1.44 3.86
CA VAL A 137 -13.15 -0.37 4.70
C VAL A 137 -14.27 0.31 5.46
N ASP A 138 -14.16 0.33 6.79
CA ASP A 138 -15.12 0.92 7.71
C ASP A 138 -14.41 1.66 8.85
N ASN A 139 -15.07 2.67 9.41
CA ASN A 139 -14.54 3.46 10.51
C ASN A 139 -15.01 2.92 11.85
N VAL A 140 -14.07 2.48 12.69
CA VAL A 140 -14.35 1.94 14.02
C VAL A 140 -13.96 2.95 15.08
N GLU A 141 -14.89 3.28 15.98
CA GLU A 141 -14.63 4.20 17.09
C GLU A 141 -14.78 3.53 18.44
N GLY A 142 -13.79 3.71 19.32
CA GLY A 142 -13.80 3.10 20.64
C GLY A 142 -12.66 3.61 21.52
N ILE A 143 -12.67 3.16 22.78
CA ILE A 143 -11.63 3.46 23.77
C ILE A 143 -10.53 2.42 23.65
N VAL A 144 -9.28 2.86 23.54
CA VAL A 144 -8.11 1.96 23.57
C VAL A 144 -7.91 1.48 25.01
N THR A 145 -8.19 0.21 25.26
CA THR A 145 -8.07 -0.39 26.62
C THR A 145 -6.74 -1.09 26.86
N ARG A 146 -6.07 -1.53 25.78
CA ARG A 146 -4.77 -2.21 25.84
C ARG A 146 -3.95 -1.83 24.62
N ALA A 147 -2.67 -1.52 24.83
CA ALA A 147 -1.71 -1.36 23.76
C ALA A 147 -0.70 -2.52 23.80
N SER A 148 -0.44 -3.12 22.64
CA SER A 148 0.58 -4.17 22.50
C SER A 148 1.97 -3.57 22.33
N VAL A 149 3.01 -4.30 22.72
CA VAL A 149 4.39 -3.87 22.50
C VAL A 149 4.70 -3.87 21.00
N ALA A 150 5.38 -2.83 20.52
CA ALA A 150 5.81 -2.72 19.14
C ALA A 150 6.82 -3.83 18.80
N ARG A 151 6.42 -4.76 17.94
CA ARG A 151 7.28 -5.82 17.41
C ARG A 151 7.73 -5.46 16.00
N ARG A 152 9.02 -5.65 15.71
CA ARG A 152 9.57 -5.47 14.36
C ARG A 152 9.13 -6.64 13.48
N ARG A 153 8.71 -6.37 12.25
CA ARG A 153 8.38 -7.40 11.25
C ARG A 153 9.50 -7.51 10.22
N LEU A 154 9.96 -8.72 9.95
CA LEU A 154 10.87 -8.97 8.84
C LEU A 154 10.11 -8.79 7.52
N VAL A 155 10.64 -7.97 6.61
CA VAL A 155 10.00 -7.72 5.30
C VAL A 155 10.90 -8.16 4.16
N LEU A 156 12.20 -7.91 4.29
CA LEU A 156 13.18 -8.27 3.27
C LEU A 156 14.43 -8.84 3.94
N SER A 157 14.95 -9.93 3.38
CA SER A 157 16.33 -10.35 3.59
C SER A 157 17.10 -10.22 2.29
N VAL A 158 18.29 -9.63 2.37
CA VAL A 158 19.26 -9.57 1.28
C VAL A 158 20.43 -10.42 1.69
N HIS A 159 20.71 -11.46 0.90
CA HIS A 159 21.79 -12.41 1.13
C HIS A 159 22.87 -12.18 0.10
N TYR A 160 24.13 -12.25 0.51
CA TYR A 160 25.26 -12.21 -0.42
C TYR A 160 25.91 -13.59 -0.53
N CYS A 161 26.08 -14.05 -1.77
CA CYS A 161 26.84 -15.25 -2.08
C CYS A 161 28.26 -14.85 -2.50
N LEU A 162 29.28 -15.32 -1.76
CA LEU A 162 30.69 -15.02 -2.06
C LEU A 162 31.19 -15.72 -3.34
N ILE A 163 30.62 -16.88 -3.67
CA ILE A 163 31.04 -17.71 -4.80
C ILE A 163 30.56 -17.08 -6.10
N THR A 164 29.27 -16.78 -6.20
CA THR A 164 28.68 -16.14 -7.40
C THR A 164 28.84 -14.63 -7.41
N ARG A 165 29.23 -14.02 -6.28
CA ARG A 165 29.26 -12.56 -6.06
C ARG A 165 27.91 -11.90 -6.38
N LYS A 166 26.82 -12.64 -6.15
CA LYS A 166 25.44 -12.19 -6.40
C LYS A 166 24.71 -11.91 -5.10
N PHE A 167 23.82 -10.92 -5.17
CA PHE A 167 22.88 -10.61 -4.10
C PHE A 167 21.54 -11.32 -4.37
N HIS A 168 21.07 -12.10 -3.40
CA HIS A 168 19.77 -12.76 -3.41
C HIS A 168 18.82 -12.02 -2.48
N GLU A 169 17.68 -11.56 -3.01
CA GLU A 169 16.67 -10.85 -2.23
C GLU A 169 15.45 -11.74 -2.02
N LYS A 170 15.06 -11.95 -0.75
CA LYS A 170 13.80 -12.62 -0.40
C LYS A 170 12.86 -11.66 0.32
N THR A 171 11.71 -11.41 -0.30
CA THR A 171 10.62 -10.64 0.30
C THR A 171 9.68 -11.56 1.07
N TYR A 172 9.51 -11.31 2.37
CA TYR A 172 8.56 -12.04 3.22
C TYR A 172 7.19 -11.40 3.17
N ARG A 173 6.16 -12.25 3.04
CA ARG A 173 4.77 -11.85 2.90
C ARG A 173 3.93 -12.68 3.86
N ASP A 174 3.31 -12.03 4.85
CA ASP A 174 2.40 -12.66 5.79
C ASP A 174 0.95 -12.37 5.41
N ASN A 175 -0.02 -13.11 5.97
CA ASN A 175 -1.45 -12.87 5.79
C ASN A 175 -1.90 -11.47 6.28
N SER A 176 -1.10 -10.83 7.13
CA SER A 176 -1.35 -9.47 7.64
C SER A 176 -0.96 -8.36 6.66
N SER A 177 -0.25 -8.65 5.57
CA SER A 177 0.05 -7.63 4.55
C SER A 177 -1.06 -7.48 3.53
N VAL A 178 -1.46 -6.25 3.27
CA VAL A 178 -2.49 -5.88 2.27
C VAL A 178 -2.21 -6.52 0.90
N ILE A 179 -0.95 -6.47 0.44
CA ILE A 179 -0.51 -7.05 -0.84
C ILE A 179 -0.59 -8.59 -0.84
N SER A 180 -0.41 -9.24 0.32
CA SER A 180 -0.48 -10.71 0.40
C SER A 180 -1.91 -11.21 0.20
N LEU A 181 -2.92 -10.44 0.61
CA LEU A 181 -4.32 -10.81 0.44
C LEU A 181 -4.70 -10.92 -1.05
N ALA A 182 -4.14 -10.05 -1.90
CA ALA A 182 -4.35 -10.06 -3.34
C ALA A 182 -3.55 -11.15 -4.09
N VAL A 183 -2.45 -11.62 -3.51
CA VAL A 183 -1.59 -12.67 -4.08
C VAL A 183 -2.08 -14.06 -3.67
N PHE A 184 -2.67 -14.19 -2.48
CA PHE A 184 -3.27 -15.44 -1.98
C PHE A 184 -4.35 -16.00 -2.91
N THR A 185 -5.03 -15.14 -3.67
CA THR A 185 -6.06 -15.57 -4.63
C THR A 185 -5.49 -16.04 -5.98
N LYS A 186 -4.21 -15.77 -6.28
CA LYS A 186 -3.59 -16.03 -7.59
C LYS A 186 -2.50 -17.10 -7.58
N THR A 187 -1.82 -17.31 -6.45
CA THR A 187 -0.76 -18.32 -6.31
C THR A 187 -1.03 -19.14 -5.05
N SER A 188 -1.23 -20.45 -5.20
CA SER A 188 -1.53 -21.42 -4.12
C SER A 188 -0.38 -21.65 -3.13
N GLU A 189 0.73 -20.94 -3.27
CA GLU A 189 1.93 -21.10 -2.47
C GLU A 189 2.06 -19.94 -1.47
N MET A 190 1.88 -20.25 -0.18
CA MET A 190 2.27 -19.32 0.88
C MET A 190 3.80 -19.26 0.93
N PRO A 191 4.43 -18.08 0.83
CA PRO A 191 5.88 -17.97 0.89
C PRO A 191 6.37 -18.41 2.28
N CYS A 192 7.23 -19.43 2.32
CA CYS A 192 7.73 -19.98 3.56
C CYS A 192 8.60 -18.95 4.32
N SER A 193 8.36 -18.84 5.63
CA SER A 193 9.06 -17.94 6.56
C SER A 193 10.53 -18.33 6.81
N SER A 194 10.97 -19.49 6.31
CA SER A 194 12.37 -19.92 6.43
C SER A 194 13.33 -18.92 5.77
N TYR A 195 14.50 -18.74 6.38
CA TYR A 195 15.61 -18.06 5.72
C TYR A 195 16.14 -18.91 4.56
N LEU A 196 16.66 -18.28 3.52
CA LEU A 196 17.44 -19.01 2.51
C LEU A 196 18.66 -19.57 3.21
N THR A 197 18.75 -20.90 3.29
CA THR A 197 19.86 -21.57 3.94
C THR A 197 20.88 -22.08 2.94
N LYS A 198 20.47 -22.70 1.82
CA LYS A 198 21.32 -23.10 0.68
C LYS A 198 20.44 -23.27 -0.57
N GLU A 199 20.80 -22.65 -1.68
CA GLU A 199 20.38 -23.15 -3.00
C GLU A 199 21.48 -24.11 -3.47
N GLU A 200 21.07 -25.19 -4.14
CA GLU A 200 21.88 -26.38 -4.50
C GLU A 200 23.37 -26.10 -4.78
N GLY A 201 24.23 -26.31 -3.78
CA GLY A 201 25.69 -26.26 -3.92
C GLY A 201 26.39 -24.97 -3.50
N GLU A 202 25.67 -23.88 -3.17
CA GLU A 202 26.28 -22.59 -2.80
C GLU A 202 26.03 -22.22 -1.34
N ASN A 203 27.11 -21.93 -0.60
CA ASN A 203 27.00 -21.44 0.77
C ASN A 203 26.71 -19.93 0.78
N LEU A 204 25.57 -19.53 1.32
CA LEU A 204 25.23 -18.14 1.63
C LEU A 204 25.86 -17.76 2.97
N HIS A 205 26.60 -16.66 3.02
CA HIS A 205 27.45 -16.34 4.17
C HIS A 205 27.09 -15.04 4.89
N GLU A 206 26.40 -14.09 4.24
CA GLU A 206 26.04 -12.80 4.87
C GLU A 206 24.59 -12.43 4.62
N ILE A 207 23.86 -12.12 5.70
CA ILE A 207 22.43 -11.79 5.69
C ILE A 207 22.26 -10.38 6.22
N THR A 208 21.89 -9.45 5.34
CA THR A 208 21.40 -8.13 5.75
C THR A 208 19.88 -8.15 5.87
N LEU A 209 19.36 -7.84 7.06
CA LEU A 209 17.94 -7.85 7.34
C LEU A 209 17.37 -6.43 7.34
N SER A 210 16.26 -6.24 6.63
CA SER A 210 15.47 -5.02 6.74
C SER A 210 14.18 -5.26 7.53
N TYR A 211 13.97 -4.43 8.54
CA TYR A 211 12.81 -4.49 9.41
C TYR A 211 11.85 -3.34 9.10
N SER A 212 10.56 -3.64 9.00
CA SER A 212 9.52 -2.61 9.06
C SER A 212 9.09 -2.42 10.51
N SER A 213 9.23 -1.19 11.01
CA SER A 213 8.55 -0.75 12.22
C SER A 213 7.17 -0.23 11.82
N THR A 214 6.20 -1.14 11.75
CA THR A 214 4.79 -0.80 11.65
C THR A 214 4.17 -1.12 13.00
N ALA A 215 3.89 -0.09 13.79
CA ALA A 215 3.06 -0.23 14.98
C ALA A 215 1.63 -0.53 14.52
N LEU A 216 1.23 -1.80 14.62
CA LEU A 216 -0.17 -2.18 14.46
C LEU A 216 -0.82 -1.94 15.82
N PHE A 217 -1.57 -0.84 15.95
CA PHE A 217 -2.49 -0.69 17.07
C PHE A 217 -3.70 -1.58 16.73
N MET A 218 -3.75 -2.74 17.37
CA MET A 218 -4.93 -3.59 17.47
C MET A 218 -5.69 -3.22 18.74
#